data_AF-A0A7S3K7T9-F1
#
_entry.id   AF-A0A7S3K7T9-F1
#
_cell.length_a   1.000
_cell.length_b   1.000
_cell.length_c   1.000
_cell.angle_alpha   90.00
_cell.angle_beta   90.00
_cell.angle_gamma   90.00
#
_symmetry.space_group_name_H-M   'P 1'
#
loop_
_entity.id
_entity.type
_entity.pdbx_description
1 polymer ?
#
loop_
_entity_poly.entity_id
_entity_poly.type
_entity_poly.pdbx_seq_one_letter_code
_entity_poly.pdbx_strand_id
1 'polypeptide(L)'
;TLKEIENMMNEVEFAHFSENCEKVDRFDLDTFVKLFVNHRPVFGIGRPHIEKAFNTLFVDAKKNQPLDKVPREQFLQELASEGEPLMNQELGDLLDKLVGKPNIKEALGENIWPETFAKDILSFEEVEEDEDDEEGDYDPAYQEDNPNSTFAQDVIPEENIN
;
A
#
# COMPACT_ATOMS: atom_id res chain seq x y z
N THR A 1 3.29 3.18 -1.05
CA THR A 1 4.72 3.55 -0.83
C THR A 1 4.88 5.06 -0.98
N LEU A 2 6.00 5.65 -0.55
CA LEU A 2 6.24 7.10 -0.69
C LEU A 2 6.18 7.56 -2.16
N LYS A 3 6.56 6.69 -3.10
CA LYS A 3 6.49 6.94 -4.55
C LYS A 3 5.05 7.16 -5.04
N GLU A 4 4.09 6.43 -4.50
CA GLU A 4 2.68 6.59 -4.89
C GLU A 4 2.09 7.89 -4.35
N ILE A 5 2.58 8.35 -3.19
CA ILE A 5 2.23 9.67 -2.68
C ILE A 5 2.77 10.76 -3.62
N GLU A 6 4.00 10.63 -4.10
CA GLU A 6 4.58 11.54 -5.08
C GLU A 6 3.80 11.52 -6.42
N ASN A 7 3.42 10.33 -6.89
CA ASN A 7 2.59 10.19 -8.10
C ASN A 7 1.22 10.86 -7.94
N MET A 8 0.55 10.67 -6.80
CA MET A 8 -0.72 11.34 -6.47
C MET A 8 -0.55 12.87 -6.44
N MET A 9 0.54 13.37 -5.85
CA MET A 9 0.82 14.81 -5.79
C MET A 9 1.08 15.40 -7.17
N ASN A 10 1.86 14.71 -8.02
CA ASN A 10 2.12 15.14 -9.39
C ASN A 10 0.83 15.13 -10.24
N GLU A 11 -0.01 14.11 -10.09
CA GLU A 11 -1.29 14.04 -10.82
C GLU A 11 -2.20 15.23 -10.49
N VAL A 12 -2.25 15.65 -9.22
CA VAL A 12 -2.96 16.86 -8.79
C VAL A 12 -2.29 18.12 -9.33
N GLU A 13 -0.99 18.25 -9.15
CA GLU A 13 -0.22 19.45 -9.51
C GLU A 13 -0.34 19.76 -11.01
N PHE A 14 -0.38 18.70 -11.84
CA PHE A 14 -0.42 18.82 -13.29
C PHE A 14 -1.79 18.54 -13.92
N ALA A 15 -2.86 18.40 -13.12
CA ALA A 15 -4.20 18.02 -13.58
C ALA A 15 -4.75 18.92 -14.71
N HIS A 16 -4.47 20.23 -14.65
CA HIS A 16 -4.90 21.21 -15.67
C HIS A 16 -3.74 21.83 -16.43
N PHE A 17 -2.50 21.44 -16.13
CA PHE A 17 -1.31 22.11 -16.64
C PHE A 17 -1.22 22.11 -18.18
N SER A 18 -1.78 21.09 -18.84
CA SER A 18 -1.87 21.02 -20.31
C SER A 18 -2.85 22.04 -20.92
N GLU A 19 -3.85 22.49 -20.17
CA GLU A 19 -4.94 23.35 -20.65
C GLU A 19 -4.74 24.81 -20.26
N ASN A 20 -4.29 25.08 -19.03
CA ASN A 20 -4.15 26.42 -18.49
C ASN A 20 -2.72 26.77 -18.04
N CYS A 21 -1.78 25.82 -18.07
CA CYS A 21 -0.41 25.99 -17.56
C CYS A 21 -0.36 26.41 -16.07
N GLU A 22 -1.45 26.14 -15.32
CA GLU A 22 -1.56 26.43 -13.90
C GLU A 22 -1.35 25.16 -13.09
N LYS A 23 -0.65 25.32 -11.96
CA LYS A 23 -0.46 24.27 -10.98
C LYS A 23 -1.56 24.35 -9.93
N VAL A 24 -2.15 23.21 -9.61
CA VAL A 24 -3.24 23.13 -8.62
C VAL A 24 -2.70 22.54 -7.31
N ASP A 25 -2.96 23.23 -6.20
CA ASP A 25 -2.53 22.83 -4.86
C ASP A 25 -3.69 22.39 -3.95
N ARG A 26 -4.92 22.39 -4.47
CA ARG A 26 -6.15 22.08 -3.74
C ARG A 26 -7.07 21.23 -4.59
N PHE A 27 -7.66 20.21 -3.97
CA PHE A 27 -8.64 19.33 -4.58
C PHE A 27 -9.77 19.05 -3.60
N ASP A 28 -10.92 18.66 -4.13
CA ASP A 28 -12.10 18.30 -3.34
C ASP A 28 -12.06 16.81 -2.94
N LEU A 29 -13.00 16.40 -2.08
CA LEU A 29 -13.09 15.01 -1.61
C LEU A 29 -13.35 14.04 -2.78
N ASP A 30 -14.08 14.46 -3.81
CA ASP A 30 -14.36 13.61 -4.97
C ASP A 30 -13.08 13.28 -5.75
N THR A 31 -12.23 14.29 -5.98
CA THR A 31 -10.91 14.14 -6.59
C THR A 31 -9.99 13.30 -5.70
N PHE A 32 -10.04 13.48 -4.39
CA PHE A 32 -9.30 12.64 -3.45
C PHE A 32 -9.68 11.17 -3.58
N VAL A 33 -10.97 10.85 -3.63
CA VAL A 33 -11.45 9.47 -3.76
C VAL A 33 -10.99 8.86 -5.09
N LYS A 34 -11.04 9.62 -6.19
CA LYS A 34 -10.54 9.17 -7.50
C LYS A 34 -9.05 8.82 -7.45
N LEU A 35 -8.23 9.74 -6.92
CA LEU A 35 -6.79 9.52 -6.75
C LEU A 35 -6.52 8.32 -5.84
N PHE A 36 -7.23 8.22 -4.73
CA PHE A 36 -7.04 7.14 -3.76
C PHE A 36 -7.36 5.76 -4.36
N VAL A 37 -8.42 5.65 -5.16
CA VAL A 37 -8.76 4.39 -5.84
C VAL A 37 -7.74 4.04 -6.91
N ASN A 38 -7.29 5.03 -7.70
CA ASN A 38 -6.34 4.82 -8.79
C ASN A 38 -4.93 4.45 -8.30
N HIS A 39 -4.51 5.01 -7.17
CA HIS A 39 -3.19 4.74 -6.57
C HIS A 39 -3.27 3.71 -5.43
N ARG A 40 -4.42 3.04 -5.28
CA ARG A 40 -4.58 2.01 -4.25
C ARG A 40 -3.55 0.91 -4.54
N PRO A 41 -2.66 0.57 -3.59
CA PRO A 41 -1.72 -0.52 -3.77
C PRO A 41 -2.45 -1.80 -4.17
N VAL A 42 -1.97 -2.46 -5.22
CA VAL A 42 -2.51 -3.74 -5.70
C VAL A 42 -2.36 -4.81 -4.61
N PHE A 43 -1.27 -4.76 -3.85
CA PHE A 43 -1.04 -5.56 -2.65
C PHE A 43 -1.54 -4.80 -1.42
N GLY A 44 -2.68 -5.21 -0.88
CA GLY A 44 -3.29 -4.61 0.31
C GLY A 44 -2.57 -4.93 1.62
N ILE A 45 -3.20 -4.57 2.74
CA ILE A 45 -2.78 -5.03 4.06
C ILE A 45 -2.97 -6.56 4.10
N GLY A 46 -1.90 -7.29 4.37
CA GLY A 46 -1.89 -8.75 4.51
C GLY A 46 -1.41 -9.19 5.89
N ARG A 47 -1.39 -10.51 6.15
CA ARG A 47 -0.91 -11.07 7.43
C ARG A 47 0.42 -10.51 7.94
N PRO A 48 1.47 -10.38 7.10
CA PRO A 48 2.76 -9.85 7.57
C PRO A 48 2.67 -8.43 8.11
N HIS A 49 1.74 -7.64 7.60
CA HIS A 49 1.53 -6.26 8.05
C HIS A 49 0.88 -6.23 9.44
N ILE A 50 -0.07 -7.13 9.70
CA ILE A 50 -0.71 -7.27 11.01
C ILE A 50 0.28 -7.78 12.04
N GLU A 51 1.05 -8.83 11.72
CA GLU A 51 2.09 -9.35 12.61
C GLU A 51 3.14 -8.28 12.94
N LYS A 52 3.58 -7.51 11.95
CA LYS A 52 4.51 -6.39 12.16
C LYS A 52 3.91 -5.30 13.05
N ALA A 53 2.62 -5.00 12.91
CA ALA A 53 1.93 -4.06 13.79
C ALA A 53 1.91 -4.58 15.22
N PHE A 54 1.59 -5.86 15.43
CA PHE A 54 1.65 -6.50 16.76
C PHE A 54 3.06 -6.43 17.37
N ASN A 55 4.09 -6.70 16.58
CA ASN A 55 5.48 -6.63 17.02
C ASN A 55 5.92 -5.20 17.42
N THR A 56 5.28 -4.19 16.85
CA THR A 56 5.58 -2.77 17.13
C THR A 56 4.80 -2.28 18.36
N LEU A 57 3.53 -2.67 18.50
CA LEU A 57 2.66 -2.22 19.57
C LEU A 57 2.91 -2.99 20.89
N PHE A 58 3.23 -4.28 20.80
CA PHE A 58 3.33 -5.16 21.96
C PHE A 58 4.77 -5.64 22.16
N VAL A 59 5.58 -4.80 22.81
CA VAL A 59 6.98 -5.11 23.16
C VAL A 59 7.10 -5.40 24.65
N ASP A 60 7.79 -6.49 25.00
CA ASP A 60 8.15 -6.78 26.39
C ASP A 60 9.22 -5.76 26.84
N ALA A 61 8.82 -4.83 27.72
CA ALA A 61 9.70 -3.80 28.25
C ALA A 61 10.97 -4.34 28.95
N LYS A 62 10.97 -5.59 29.40
CA LYS A 62 12.13 -6.22 30.06
C LYS A 62 13.11 -6.85 29.09
N LYS A 63 12.60 -7.43 28.00
CA LYS A 63 13.41 -8.15 27.00
C LYS A 63 13.67 -7.35 25.75
N ASN A 64 12.97 -6.23 25.57
CA ASN A 64 12.97 -5.40 24.38
C ASN A 64 12.71 -6.24 23.10
N GLN A 65 11.81 -7.21 23.22
CA GLN A 65 11.43 -8.16 22.17
C GLN A 65 9.92 -8.15 21.98
N PRO A 66 9.42 -8.44 20.77
CA PRO A 66 8.00 -8.63 20.52
C PRO A 66 7.41 -9.70 21.44
N LEU A 67 6.15 -9.51 21.84
CA LEU A 67 5.39 -10.52 22.58
C LEU A 67 4.87 -11.59 21.61
N ASP A 68 5.21 -12.86 21.86
CA ASP A 68 4.66 -14.00 21.09
C ASP A 68 3.13 -14.08 21.16
N LYS A 69 2.57 -13.62 22.29
CA LYS A 69 1.13 -13.57 22.55
C LYS A 69 0.78 -12.33 23.37
N VAL A 70 -0.37 -11.74 23.05
CA VAL A 70 -0.83 -10.51 23.71
C VAL A 70 -2.00 -10.84 24.65
N PRO A 71 -1.91 -10.49 25.95
CA PRO A 71 -3.04 -10.60 26.85
C PRO A 71 -4.21 -9.74 26.37
N ARG A 72 -5.44 -10.26 26.42
CA ARG A 72 -6.63 -9.54 25.95
C ARG A 72 -6.77 -8.15 26.59
N GLU A 73 -6.56 -8.03 27.89
CA GLU A 73 -6.68 -6.75 28.59
C GLU A 73 -5.70 -5.69 28.06
N GLN A 74 -4.47 -6.10 27.69
CA GLN A 74 -3.50 -5.18 27.09
C GLN A 74 -3.94 -4.79 25.68
N PHE A 75 -4.42 -5.73 24.87
CA PHE A 75 -4.94 -5.45 23.53
C PHE A 75 -6.12 -4.47 23.56
N LEU A 76 -7.06 -4.66 24.49
CA LEU A 76 -8.20 -3.75 24.67
C LEU A 76 -7.78 -2.37 25.14
N GLN A 77 -6.73 -2.28 25.96
CA GLN A 77 -6.18 -1.01 26.40
C GLN A 77 -5.59 -0.23 25.20
N GLU A 78 -4.79 -0.89 24.36
CA GLU A 78 -4.21 -0.24 23.18
C GLU A 78 -5.30 0.20 22.19
N LEU A 79 -6.34 -0.60 21.95
CA LEU A 79 -7.47 -0.20 21.11
C LEU A 79 -8.26 1.01 21.65
N ALA A 80 -8.21 1.25 22.96
CA ALA A 80 -8.87 2.37 23.59
C ALA A 80 -8.00 3.63 23.66
N SER A 81 -6.67 3.49 23.61
CA SER A 81 -5.73 4.61 23.74
C SER A 81 -5.08 5.05 22.43
N GLU A 82 -4.83 4.12 21.51
CA GLU A 82 -4.09 4.36 20.27
C GLU A 82 -5.05 4.67 19.10
N GLY A 83 -4.85 5.83 18.45
CA GLY A 83 -5.64 6.24 17.30
C GLY A 83 -7.05 6.73 17.65
N GLU A 84 -8.06 6.17 16.99
CA GLU A 84 -9.47 6.45 17.27
C GLU A 84 -9.95 5.52 18.40
N PRO A 85 -10.37 6.05 19.57
CA PRO A 85 -10.73 5.22 20.71
C PRO A 85 -11.88 4.28 20.38
N LEU A 86 -11.64 2.98 20.41
CA LEU A 86 -12.66 1.98 20.15
C LEU A 86 -13.29 1.50 21.46
N MET A 87 -14.57 1.82 21.67
CA MET A 87 -15.26 1.42 22.91
C MET A 87 -15.64 -0.07 22.88
N ASN A 88 -15.75 -0.68 24.07
CA ASN A 88 -16.13 -2.10 24.19
C ASN A 88 -17.46 -2.46 23.51
N GLN A 89 -18.42 -1.53 23.47
CA GLN A 89 -19.70 -1.76 22.79
C GLN A 89 -19.51 -1.82 21.27
N GLU A 90 -18.78 -0.86 20.71
CA GLU A 90 -18.46 -0.80 19.28
C GLU A 90 -17.60 -1.99 18.85
N LEU A 91 -16.63 -2.37 19.67
CA LEU A 91 -15.83 -3.57 19.43
C LEU A 91 -16.69 -4.84 19.42
N GLY A 92 -17.68 -4.95 20.32
CA GLY A 92 -18.63 -6.06 20.30
C GLY A 92 -19.43 -6.13 19.00
N ASP A 93 -19.91 -4.97 18.51
CA ASP A 93 -20.64 -4.88 17.25
C ASP A 93 -19.75 -5.19 16.03
N LEU A 94 -18.47 -4.84 16.09
CA LEU A 94 -17.49 -5.19 15.05
C LEU A 94 -17.18 -6.69 15.06
N LEU A 95 -16.97 -7.29 16.23
CA LEU A 95 -16.72 -8.72 16.36
C LEU A 95 -17.94 -9.56 15.95
N ASP A 96 -19.16 -9.08 16.19
CA ASP A 96 -20.36 -9.72 15.66
C ASP A 96 -20.37 -9.74 14.13
N LYS A 97 -19.96 -8.64 13.48
CA LYS A 97 -19.86 -8.58 12.01
C LYS A 97 -18.73 -9.43 11.44
N LEU A 98 -17.60 -9.53 12.16
CA LEU A 98 -16.41 -10.24 11.69
C LEU A 98 -16.51 -11.75 11.91
N VAL A 99 -16.93 -12.18 13.10
CA VAL A 99 -16.90 -13.59 13.52
C VAL A 99 -18.25 -14.12 14.02
N GLY A 100 -19.30 -13.30 14.03
CA GLY A 100 -20.62 -13.69 14.53
C GLY A 100 -20.69 -13.87 16.04
N LYS A 101 -19.73 -13.29 16.78
CA LYS A 101 -19.63 -13.40 18.24
C LYS A 101 -19.56 -12.01 18.87
N PRO A 102 -20.67 -11.51 19.44
CA PRO A 102 -20.68 -10.18 20.07
C PRO A 102 -19.91 -10.15 21.40
N ASN A 103 -19.64 -11.31 22.01
CA ASN A 103 -18.88 -11.40 23.26
C ASN A 103 -17.37 -11.39 23.00
N ILE A 104 -16.72 -10.27 23.36
CA ILE A 104 -15.27 -10.07 23.22
C ILE A 104 -14.45 -11.22 23.83
N LYS A 105 -14.86 -11.76 24.97
CA LYS A 105 -14.11 -12.85 25.64
C LYS A 105 -14.17 -14.16 24.86
N GLU A 106 -15.28 -14.42 24.20
CA GLU A 106 -15.50 -15.62 23.39
C GLU A 106 -14.86 -15.49 22.01
N ALA A 107 -14.81 -14.27 21.48
CA ALA A 107 -14.22 -13.96 20.19
C ALA A 107 -12.67 -13.95 20.23
N LEU A 108 -12.07 -13.27 21.22
CA LEU A 108 -10.61 -13.07 21.30
C LEU A 108 -9.88 -14.05 22.24
N GLY A 109 -10.60 -14.77 23.10
CA GLY A 109 -9.99 -15.64 24.12
C GLY A 109 -9.26 -14.85 25.21
N GLU A 110 -8.39 -15.52 25.99
CA GLU A 110 -7.54 -14.87 27.00
C GLU A 110 -6.25 -14.28 26.42
N ASN A 111 -5.68 -14.94 25.42
CA ASN A 111 -4.44 -14.52 24.76
C ASN A 111 -4.66 -14.50 23.25
N ILE A 112 -4.18 -13.44 22.62
CA ILE A 112 -4.31 -13.18 21.19
C ILE A 112 -2.97 -13.48 20.54
N TRP A 113 -2.99 -14.35 19.52
CA TRP A 113 -1.84 -14.67 18.69
C TRP A 113 -1.94 -13.87 17.39
N PRO A 114 -0.89 -13.14 16.97
CA PRO A 114 -0.97 -12.28 15.78
C PRO A 114 -1.39 -13.03 14.51
N GLU A 115 -0.82 -14.21 14.27
CA GLU A 115 -1.15 -15.06 13.11
C GLU A 115 -2.61 -15.51 13.12
N THR A 116 -3.06 -16.05 14.25
CA THR A 116 -4.44 -16.52 14.44
C THR A 116 -5.42 -15.36 14.37
N PHE A 117 -5.06 -14.18 14.88
CA PHE A 117 -5.90 -12.99 14.80
C PHE A 117 -6.08 -12.52 13.35
N ALA A 118 -5.00 -12.44 12.58
CA ALA A 118 -5.05 -12.03 11.18
C ALA A 118 -5.90 -13.01 10.34
N LYS A 119 -5.78 -14.31 10.60
CA LYS A 119 -6.52 -15.35 9.89
C LYS A 119 -7.97 -15.47 10.35
N ASP A 120 -8.22 -15.67 11.65
CA ASP A 120 -9.52 -16.09 12.16
C ASP A 120 -10.46 -14.90 12.43
N ILE A 121 -9.92 -13.71 12.75
CA ILE A 121 -10.72 -12.52 13.02
C ILE A 121 -10.83 -11.64 11.77
N LEU A 122 -9.71 -11.38 11.10
CA LEU A 122 -9.67 -10.48 9.95
C LEU A 122 -9.83 -11.19 8.61
N SER A 123 -9.84 -12.54 8.60
CA SER A 123 -9.96 -13.35 7.38
C SER A 123 -8.91 -12.99 6.32
N PHE A 124 -7.70 -12.59 6.74
CA PHE A 124 -6.59 -12.43 5.82
C PHE A 124 -6.10 -13.80 5.36
N GLU A 125 -6.33 -14.11 4.08
CA GLU A 125 -5.87 -15.34 3.46
C GLU A 125 -4.35 -15.32 3.22
N GLU A 126 -3.72 -16.50 3.15
CA GLU A 126 -2.36 -16.67 2.62
C GLU A 126 -2.52 -16.51 1.14
N VAL A 127 -2.21 -15.31 0.65
CA VAL A 127 -1.79 -15.21 -0.73
C VAL A 127 -0.48 -15.98 -0.77
N GLU A 128 -0.52 -17.20 -1.32
CA GLU A 128 0.69 -17.83 -1.79
C GLU A 128 1.32 -16.81 -2.74
N GLU A 129 2.53 -16.37 -2.42
CA GLU A 129 3.33 -15.68 -3.42
C GLU A 129 3.52 -16.72 -4.52
N ASP A 130 2.73 -16.62 -5.59
CA ASP A 130 3.04 -17.35 -6.80
C ASP A 130 4.49 -16.97 -7.13
N GLU A 131 5.43 -17.90 -6.93
CA GLU A 131 6.83 -17.79 -7.33
C GLU A 131 6.97 -17.79 -8.89
N ASP A 132 5.99 -17.23 -9.59
CA ASP A 132 5.88 -17.18 -11.05
C ASP A 132 6.05 -15.75 -11.59
N ASP A 133 6.77 -14.88 -10.86
CA ASP A 133 7.58 -13.87 -11.54
C ASP A 133 8.81 -14.60 -12.12
N GLU A 134 8.57 -15.48 -13.11
CA GLU A 134 9.58 -15.94 -14.05
C GLU A 134 10.23 -14.67 -14.59
N GLU A 135 11.48 -14.44 -14.16
CA GLU A 135 12.40 -13.46 -14.70
C GLU A 135 12.28 -13.53 -16.23
N GLY A 136 11.58 -12.57 -16.82
CA GLY A 136 11.40 -12.53 -18.27
C GLY A 136 12.78 -12.55 -18.91
N ASP A 137 13.10 -13.67 -19.55
CA ASP A 137 14.36 -13.92 -20.24
C ASP A 137 14.57 -12.78 -21.26
N TYR A 138 15.40 -11.81 -20.89
CA TYR A 138 15.85 -10.77 -21.80
C TYR A 138 16.73 -11.45 -22.84
N ASP A 139 16.15 -11.83 -23.98
CA ASP A 139 16.91 -12.24 -25.17
C ASP A 139 17.62 -11.00 -25.75
N PRO A 140 18.95 -10.88 -25.65
CA PRO A 140 19.69 -9.73 -26.17
C PRO A 140 19.82 -9.74 -27.71
N ALA A 141 19.16 -10.64 -28.43
CA ALA A 141 19.30 -10.80 -29.88
C ALA A 141 18.37 -9.95 -30.75
N TYR A 142 17.49 -9.11 -30.20
CA TYR A 142 16.72 -8.16 -31.01
C TYR A 142 17.59 -6.96 -31.43
N GLN A 143 18.44 -7.17 -32.44
CA GLN A 143 18.89 -6.11 -33.32
C GLN A 143 17.76 -5.84 -34.32
N GLU A 144 17.02 -4.76 -34.12
CA GLU A 144 16.19 -4.20 -35.18
C GLU A 144 17.13 -3.70 -36.28
N ASP A 145 17.27 -4.49 -37.33
CA ASP A 145 17.74 -4.02 -38.64
C ASP A 145 16.80 -2.90 -39.10
N ASN A 146 17.16 -1.65 -38.82
CA ASN A 146 16.52 -0.47 -39.38
C ASN A 146 17.32 -0.01 -40.61
N PRO A 147 16.87 -0.27 -41.85
CA PRO A 147 17.56 0.15 -43.07
C PRO A 147 17.30 1.63 -43.44
N ASN A 148 16.89 2.50 -42.52
CA ASN A 148 16.61 3.90 -42.84
C ASN A 148 17.49 4.94 -42.11
N SER A 149 18.76 4.58 -41.85
CA SER A 149 19.82 5.57 -41.57
C SER A 149 20.55 5.96 -42.85
N THR A 150 19.97 6.88 -43.64
CA THR A 150 20.79 7.81 -44.44
C THR A 150 19.97 9.05 -44.78
N PHE A 151 20.21 10.16 -44.10
CA PHE A 151 20.38 11.43 -44.81
C PHE A 151 21.35 12.32 -44.05
N ALA A 152 22.43 12.63 -44.77
CA ALA A 152 23.62 13.30 -44.32
C ALA A 152 23.35 14.76 -43.93
N GLN A 153 24.12 15.23 -42.94
CA GLN A 153 24.44 16.64 -42.81
C GLN A 153 25.36 17.02 -43.98
N ASP A 154 24.80 17.60 -45.04
CA ASP A 154 25.60 18.27 -46.05
C ASP A 154 25.57 19.78 -45.85
N VAL A 155 26.76 20.24 -45.48
CA VAL A 155 27.24 21.61 -45.39
C VAL A 155 26.99 22.35 -46.70
N ILE A 156 26.35 23.52 -46.63
CA ILE A 156 26.25 24.45 -47.77
C ILE A 156 27.54 25.30 -47.79
N PRO A 157 28.34 25.30 -48.87
CA PRO A 157 29.30 26.38 -49.12
C PRO A 157 28.66 27.46 -49.98
N GLU A 158 28.78 28.71 -49.55
CA GLU A 158 28.59 29.87 -50.42
C GLU A 158 29.66 29.86 -51.51
N GLU A 159 29.26 29.98 -52.79
CA GLU A 159 29.64 31.10 -53.66
C GLU A 159 29.20 30.89 -55.13
N ASN A 160 28.60 31.96 -55.66
CA ASN A 160 28.64 32.45 -57.04
C ASN A 160 27.98 31.64 -58.17
N ILE A 161 26.81 32.14 -58.59
CA ILE A 161 26.38 32.12 -59.99
C ILE A 161 26.19 33.57 -60.45
N ASN A 162 26.86 33.88 -61.58
CA ASN A 162 26.93 35.13 -62.34
C ASN A 162 25.70 36.04 -62.33
#